data_AF-A0A1G2NFJ1-F1
#
_entry.id   AF-A0A1G2NFJ1-F1
#
_cell.length_a   1.000
_cell.length_b   1.000
_cell.length_c   1.000
_cell.angle_alpha   90.00
_cell.angle_beta   90.00
_cell.angle_gamma   90.00
#
_symmetry.space_group_name_H-M   'P 1'
#
loop_
_entity.id
_entity.type
_entity.pdbx_description
1 polymer ?
#
loop_
_entity_poly.entity_id
_entity_poly.type
_entity_poly.pdbx_seq_one_letter_code
_entity_poly.pdbx_strand_id
1 'polypeptide(L)'
;MGFALKITGFVVAAGVAAGGVYEIARVYSVKSLKETIGTKLESGEYVAAIAAYDALEKAAPKEAVAERKNLATAQRLLAAEEDLNRALRAAERAEWADVRALLRESEAIRNAAFARHREAQELYNQAEAYAAGERHEAVVELEGLKGEATSEKAKRAQAEEKGSALQNALLQKEKELGTRERELTEVKRRADDTKAQLEAEEARTRELAAQVEKEVKQKFFTELKTYRDLAQKGREQLDNAVVEIQAKRDVTALVYISQGKILFEEAKNKTNDLRSNRTPSAYQSKVDDLARAFTEFLEASKQLRNAVVYIEEQGSAEFASGLNKGKTALANAASYLAGVSEFIVGNQ
;
A
#
# COMPACT_ATOMS: atom_id res chain seq x y z
N MET A 1 64.20 -61.58 107.64
CA MET A 1 63.55 -62.51 108.60
C MET A 1 62.07 -62.25 108.52
N GLY A 2 61.15 -63.19 108.36
CA GLY A 2 61.17 -64.64 108.26
C GLY A 2 59.71 -65.01 107.95
N PHE A 3 59.49 -65.81 106.91
CA PHE A 3 59.07 -67.23 107.01
C PHE A 3 57.66 -67.47 107.56
N ALA A 4 56.80 -67.99 106.66
CA ALA A 4 56.02 -69.25 106.77
C ALA A 4 54.74 -69.10 105.95
N LEU A 5 54.68 -69.51 104.67
CA LEU A 5 54.62 -70.87 104.15
C LEU A 5 53.67 -71.80 104.93
N LYS A 6 52.52 -72.12 104.32
CA LYS A 6 51.90 -73.45 104.41
C LYS A 6 51.46 -73.88 103.01
N ILE A 7 52.20 -74.88 102.51
CA ILE A 7 51.84 -75.74 101.39
C ILE A 7 51.17 -76.98 101.99
N THR A 8 50.04 -77.37 101.41
CA THR A 8 49.51 -78.74 101.38
C THR A 8 48.79 -78.81 100.02
N GLY A 9 49.15 -79.60 99.00
CA GLY A 9 49.85 -80.86 98.98
C GLY A 9 48.85 -82.00 98.80
N PHE A 10 48.42 -82.29 97.57
CA PHE A 10 47.91 -83.61 97.21
C PHE A 10 48.47 -84.02 95.84
N VAL A 11 49.15 -85.16 95.83
CA VAL A 11 49.90 -85.75 94.74
C VAL A 11 49.07 -86.86 94.11
N VAL A 12 49.00 -86.82 92.77
CA VAL A 12 48.88 -87.89 91.75
C VAL A 12 48.28 -89.25 92.17
N ALA A 13 47.20 -89.62 91.48
CA ALA A 13 46.83 -91.01 91.21
C ALA A 13 46.57 -91.19 89.70
N ALA A 14 46.93 -92.37 89.19
CA ALA A 14 47.22 -92.69 87.81
C ALA A 14 46.00 -92.98 86.91
N GLY A 15 46.22 -92.91 85.59
CA GLY A 15 45.52 -93.72 84.60
C GLY A 15 44.27 -93.09 83.95
N VAL A 16 44.36 -92.86 82.63
CA VAL A 16 43.23 -92.67 81.69
C VAL A 16 42.41 -91.38 81.84
N ALA A 17 42.88 -90.25 81.28
CA ALA A 17 41.99 -89.16 80.81
C ALA A 17 42.71 -88.09 79.94
N ALA A 18 43.75 -88.43 79.18
CA ALA A 18 44.36 -87.46 78.24
C ALA A 18 43.37 -87.00 77.13
N GLY A 19 42.29 -87.75 76.89
CA GLY A 19 41.18 -87.33 76.02
C GLY A 19 40.08 -86.52 76.71
N GLY A 20 39.86 -86.66 78.02
CA GLY A 20 38.71 -86.07 78.72
C GLY A 20 38.90 -84.59 79.11
N VAL A 21 40.09 -84.22 79.57
CA VAL A 21 40.41 -82.80 79.88
C VAL A 21 40.52 -81.98 78.60
N TYR A 22 41.02 -82.60 77.52
CA TYR A 22 41.08 -82.02 76.19
C TYR A 22 39.67 -81.76 75.61
N GLU A 23 38.75 -82.71 75.76
CA GLU A 23 37.35 -82.53 75.32
C GLU A 23 36.58 -81.48 76.14
N ILE A 24 36.77 -81.41 77.47
CA ILE A 24 36.10 -80.37 78.29
C ILE A 24 36.62 -78.97 77.96
N ALA A 25 37.94 -78.80 77.80
CA ALA A 25 38.53 -77.54 77.39
C ALA A 25 38.06 -77.12 75.98
N ARG A 26 37.94 -78.09 75.07
CA ARG A 26 37.45 -77.88 73.70
C ARG A 26 35.97 -77.46 73.66
N VAL A 27 35.10 -78.10 74.45
CA VAL A 27 33.67 -77.74 74.53
C VAL A 27 33.47 -76.35 75.12
N TYR A 28 34.21 -75.98 76.18
CA TYR A 28 34.17 -74.62 76.74
C TYR A 28 34.72 -73.57 75.77
N SER A 29 35.81 -73.87 75.05
CA SER A 29 36.36 -72.95 74.04
C SER A 29 35.41 -72.76 72.85
N VAL A 30 34.74 -73.83 72.41
CA VAL A 30 33.76 -73.77 71.30
C VAL A 30 32.53 -72.97 71.69
N LYS A 31 32.00 -73.19 72.90
CA LYS A 31 30.85 -72.42 73.42
C LYS A 31 31.20 -70.93 73.57
N SER A 32 32.37 -70.63 74.13
CA SER A 32 32.86 -69.25 74.28
C SER A 32 33.09 -68.58 72.92
N LEU A 33 33.60 -69.29 71.91
CA LEU A 33 33.74 -68.77 70.55
C LEU A 33 32.37 -68.48 69.91
N LYS A 34 31.38 -69.36 70.07
CA LYS A 34 30.01 -69.12 69.56
C LYS A 34 29.33 -67.93 70.22
N GLU A 35 29.46 -67.78 71.54
CA GLU A 35 28.97 -66.61 72.27
C GLU A 35 29.68 -65.33 71.82
N THR A 36 31.01 -65.38 71.68
CA THR A 36 31.82 -64.24 71.18
C THR A 36 31.38 -63.83 69.79
N ILE A 37 31.15 -64.78 68.90
CA ILE A 37 30.66 -64.52 67.55
C ILE A 37 29.30 -63.81 67.58
N GLY A 38 28.34 -64.32 68.37
CA GLY A 38 27.02 -63.70 68.52
C GLY A 38 27.13 -62.27 69.05
N THR A 39 27.91 -62.07 70.12
CA THR A 39 28.14 -60.74 70.69
C THR A 39 28.83 -59.80 69.71
N LYS A 40 29.82 -60.27 68.94
CA LYS A 40 30.54 -59.46 67.94
C LYS A 40 29.68 -59.13 66.72
N LEU A 41 28.80 -60.04 66.30
CA LEU A 41 27.79 -59.78 65.28
C LEU A 41 26.78 -58.72 65.73
N GLU A 42 26.23 -58.85 66.93
CA GLU A 42 25.23 -57.92 67.47
C GLU A 42 25.83 -56.53 67.75
N SER A 43 27.09 -56.47 68.18
CA SER A 43 27.79 -55.21 68.47
C SER A 43 28.35 -54.50 67.23
N GLY A 44 28.19 -55.09 66.04
CA GLY A 44 28.69 -54.49 64.79
C GLY A 44 30.18 -54.70 64.55
N GLU A 45 30.86 -55.55 65.32
CA GLU A 45 32.25 -55.92 65.11
C GLU A 45 32.36 -57.07 64.09
N TYR A 46 31.89 -56.86 62.86
CA TYR A 46 31.72 -57.92 61.86
C TYR A 46 33.04 -58.60 61.44
N VAL A 47 34.14 -57.83 61.34
CA VAL A 47 35.47 -58.38 61.08
C VAL A 47 35.93 -59.31 62.21
N ALA A 48 35.68 -58.91 63.47
CA ALA A 48 36.02 -59.73 64.63
C ALA A 48 35.12 -60.97 64.73
N ALA A 49 33.85 -60.88 64.35
CA ALA A 49 32.96 -62.01 64.24
C ALA A 49 33.43 -63.02 63.17
N ILE A 50 33.88 -62.55 62.00
CA ILE A 50 34.46 -63.40 60.94
C ILE A 50 35.77 -64.05 61.43
N ALA A 51 36.65 -63.30 62.09
CA ALA A 51 37.89 -63.87 62.65
C ALA A 51 37.63 -64.92 63.75
N ALA A 52 36.61 -64.70 64.58
CA ALA A 52 36.17 -65.68 65.58
C ALA A 52 35.55 -66.92 64.91
N TYR A 53 34.88 -66.75 63.76
CA TYR A 53 34.44 -67.87 62.91
C TYR A 53 35.60 -68.69 62.37
N ASP A 54 36.63 -68.06 61.83
CA ASP A 54 37.82 -68.75 61.32
C ASP A 54 38.56 -69.52 62.44
N ALA A 55 38.56 -68.97 63.67
CA ALA A 55 39.09 -69.65 64.85
C ALA A 55 38.23 -70.86 65.25
N LEU A 56 36.90 -70.74 65.16
CA LEU A 56 35.96 -71.85 65.39
C LEU A 56 36.13 -72.97 64.35
N GLU A 57 36.31 -72.63 63.08
CA GLU A 57 36.54 -73.60 62.00
C GLU A 57 37.82 -74.43 62.24
N LYS A 58 38.90 -73.79 62.72
CA LYS A 58 40.16 -74.47 63.05
C LYS A 58 40.07 -75.37 64.28
N ALA A 59 39.31 -74.97 65.30
CA ALA A 59 39.19 -75.73 66.55
C ALA A 59 38.14 -76.85 66.50
N ALA A 60 37.04 -76.63 65.76
CA ALA A 60 35.84 -77.47 65.79
C ALA A 60 35.08 -77.43 64.43
N PRO A 61 35.56 -78.17 63.41
CA PRO A 61 35.06 -78.06 62.04
C PRO A 61 33.58 -78.43 61.86
N LYS A 62 33.07 -79.42 62.61
CA LYS A 62 31.67 -79.87 62.49
C LYS A 62 30.70 -78.83 63.04
N GLU A 63 31.10 -78.16 64.11
CA GLU A 63 30.36 -77.11 64.79
C GLU A 63 30.37 -75.81 63.98
N ALA A 64 31.45 -75.52 63.25
CA ALA A 64 31.54 -74.39 62.32
C ALA A 64 30.60 -74.55 61.11
N VAL A 65 30.42 -75.78 60.59
CA VAL A 65 29.47 -76.05 59.49
C VAL A 65 28.02 -75.68 59.88
N ALA A 66 27.63 -75.92 61.13
CA ALA A 66 26.31 -75.55 61.63
C ALA A 66 26.09 -74.03 61.71
N GLU A 67 27.18 -73.26 61.87
CA GLU A 67 27.16 -71.80 62.00
C GLU A 67 27.44 -71.06 60.69
N ARG A 68 27.61 -71.78 59.58
CA ARG A 68 27.98 -71.20 58.26
C ARG A 68 27.02 -70.10 57.78
N LYS A 69 25.74 -70.15 58.19
CA LYS A 69 24.76 -69.10 57.90
C LYS A 69 25.12 -67.78 58.56
N ASN A 70 25.58 -67.82 59.81
CA ASN A 70 25.96 -66.65 60.58
C ASN A 70 27.29 -66.05 60.10
N LEU A 71 28.21 -66.87 59.57
CA LEU A 71 29.38 -66.37 58.81
C LEU A 71 28.97 -65.61 57.54
N ALA A 72 28.05 -66.18 56.75
CA ALA A 72 27.52 -65.49 55.57
C ALA A 72 26.78 -64.21 55.93
N THR A 73 26.07 -64.19 57.07
CA THR A 73 25.46 -62.97 57.64
C THR A 73 26.54 -61.96 58.04
N ALA A 74 27.60 -62.38 58.74
CA ALA A 74 28.71 -61.50 59.12
C ALA A 74 29.36 -60.82 57.91
N GLN A 75 29.60 -61.59 56.84
CA GLN A 75 30.19 -61.08 55.58
C GLN A 75 29.27 -60.09 54.87
N ARG A 76 27.95 -60.36 54.84
CA ARG A 76 26.96 -59.44 54.27
C ARG A 76 26.83 -58.14 55.08
N LEU A 77 26.87 -58.24 56.40
CA LEU A 77 26.81 -57.09 57.29
C LEU A 77 28.10 -56.26 57.24
N LEU A 78 29.26 -56.90 57.02
CA LEU A 78 30.51 -56.19 56.75
C LEU A 78 30.45 -55.43 55.41
N ALA A 79 29.94 -56.04 54.36
CA ALA A 79 29.73 -55.35 53.07
C ALA A 79 28.75 -54.18 53.22
N ALA A 80 27.68 -54.34 54.01
CA ALA A 80 26.77 -53.25 54.36
C ALA A 80 27.44 -52.12 55.13
N GLU A 81 28.38 -52.43 56.02
CA GLU A 81 29.18 -51.42 56.72
C GLU A 81 30.05 -50.63 55.75
N GLU A 82 30.68 -51.30 54.78
CA GLU A 82 31.45 -50.64 53.72
C GLU A 82 30.56 -49.76 52.83
N ASP A 83 29.40 -50.24 52.41
CA ASP A 83 28.42 -49.48 51.63
C ASP A 83 27.94 -48.24 52.37
N LEU A 84 27.60 -48.38 53.68
CA LEU A 84 27.22 -47.25 54.52
C LEU A 84 28.35 -46.23 54.64
N ASN A 85 29.59 -46.68 54.85
CA ASN A 85 30.73 -45.78 54.95
C ASN A 85 31.01 -45.04 53.63
N ARG A 86 30.80 -45.69 52.48
CA ARG A 86 30.88 -45.02 51.16
C ARG A 86 29.73 -44.03 50.98
N ALA A 87 28.52 -44.40 51.38
CA ALA A 87 27.36 -43.53 51.33
C ALA A 87 27.53 -42.29 52.23
N LEU A 88 28.11 -42.43 53.42
CA LEU A 88 28.42 -41.29 54.30
C LEU A 88 29.42 -40.33 53.64
N ARG A 89 30.47 -40.85 53.00
CA ARG A 89 31.44 -40.01 52.27
C ARG A 89 30.83 -39.31 51.05
N ALA A 90 29.93 -39.98 50.33
CA ALA A 90 29.17 -39.38 49.23
C ALA A 90 28.24 -38.27 49.77
N ALA A 91 27.61 -38.48 50.92
CA ALA A 91 26.77 -37.48 51.56
C ALA A 91 27.57 -36.24 52.02
N GLU A 92 28.79 -36.41 52.55
CA GLU A 92 29.70 -35.30 52.87
C GLU A 92 30.05 -34.44 51.65
N ARG A 93 30.02 -35.03 50.45
CA ARG A 93 30.25 -34.35 49.17
C ARG A 93 28.97 -33.84 48.51
N ALA A 94 27.82 -34.00 49.18
CA ALA A 94 26.49 -33.73 48.62
C ALA A 94 26.15 -34.54 47.35
N GLU A 95 26.79 -35.69 47.15
CA GLU A 95 26.56 -36.61 46.02
C GLU A 95 25.35 -37.52 46.31
N TRP A 96 24.17 -36.94 46.53
CA TRP A 96 22.97 -37.65 47.01
C TRP A 96 22.48 -38.77 46.09
N ALA A 97 22.74 -38.67 44.78
CA ALA A 97 22.46 -39.73 43.82
C ALA A 97 23.28 -41.00 44.11
N ASP A 98 24.55 -40.83 44.49
CA ASP A 98 25.45 -41.94 44.81
C ASP A 98 25.11 -42.53 46.19
N VAL A 99 24.76 -41.69 47.18
CA VAL A 99 24.23 -42.13 48.48
C VAL A 99 23.03 -43.07 48.29
N ARG A 100 22.08 -42.65 47.45
CA ARG A 100 20.90 -43.45 47.12
C ARG A 100 21.27 -44.76 46.43
N ALA A 101 22.14 -44.70 45.42
CA ALA A 101 22.54 -45.88 44.65
C ALA A 101 23.24 -46.94 45.53
N LEU A 102 24.13 -46.50 46.41
CA LEU A 102 24.87 -47.35 47.34
C LEU A 102 23.95 -48.01 48.38
N LEU A 103 22.98 -47.28 48.93
CA LEU A 103 22.14 -47.79 50.02
C LEU A 103 20.91 -48.57 49.54
N ARG A 104 20.32 -48.24 48.38
CA ARG A 104 19.03 -48.82 47.90
C ARG A 104 18.97 -50.35 47.90
N GLU A 105 20.11 -50.99 47.63
CA GLU A 105 20.23 -52.44 47.59
C GLU A 105 21.07 -53.05 48.70
N SER A 106 21.65 -52.21 49.57
CA SER A 106 22.53 -52.65 50.63
C SER A 106 21.76 -53.32 51.77
N GLU A 107 22.38 -54.34 52.38
CA GLU A 107 21.89 -54.97 53.61
C GLU A 107 21.84 -53.96 54.77
N ALA A 108 22.54 -52.81 54.67
CA ALA A 108 22.51 -51.74 55.65
C ALA A 108 21.09 -51.22 55.94
N ILE A 109 20.24 -51.12 54.90
CA ILE A 109 18.84 -50.66 55.03
C ILE A 109 17.81 -51.81 54.94
N ARG A 110 18.23 -53.01 54.55
CA ARG A 110 17.33 -54.17 54.39
C ARG A 110 17.34 -55.11 55.60
N ASN A 111 18.41 -55.10 56.39
CA ASN A 111 18.61 -56.03 57.50
C ASN A 111 18.57 -55.32 58.85
N ALA A 112 17.52 -55.60 59.63
CA ALA A 112 17.33 -54.98 60.94
C ALA A 112 18.39 -55.38 61.99
N ALA A 113 19.14 -56.46 61.76
CA ALA A 113 20.24 -56.90 62.64
C ALA A 113 21.56 -56.15 62.37
N PHE A 114 21.62 -55.30 61.35
CA PHE A 114 22.75 -54.43 61.13
C PHE A 114 22.83 -53.36 62.25
N ALA A 115 23.98 -53.21 62.89
CA ALA A 115 24.15 -52.39 64.08
C ALA A 115 23.82 -50.90 63.81
N ARG A 116 24.08 -50.43 62.59
CA ARG A 116 23.82 -49.05 62.14
C ARG A 116 22.63 -48.95 61.19
N HIS A 117 21.69 -49.90 61.27
CA HIS A 117 20.52 -49.96 60.38
C HIS A 117 19.70 -48.66 60.35
N ARG A 118 19.43 -48.07 61.51
CA ARG A 118 18.65 -46.83 61.62
C ARG A 118 19.33 -45.66 60.92
N GLU A 119 20.64 -45.53 61.09
CA GLU A 119 21.44 -44.47 60.47
C GLU A 119 21.45 -44.61 58.94
N ALA A 120 21.63 -45.84 58.43
CA ALA A 120 21.55 -46.12 57.01
C ALA A 120 20.17 -45.79 56.43
N GLN A 121 19.09 -46.11 57.15
CA GLN A 121 17.72 -45.82 56.72
C GLN A 121 17.43 -44.32 56.68
N GLU A 122 17.88 -43.58 57.70
CA GLU A 122 17.74 -42.12 57.77
C GLU A 122 18.49 -41.44 56.61
N LEU A 123 19.73 -41.88 56.34
CA LEU A 123 20.54 -41.36 55.24
C LEU A 123 19.95 -41.67 53.86
N TYR A 124 19.42 -42.89 53.66
CA TYR A 124 18.72 -43.26 52.44
C TYR A 124 17.44 -42.43 52.22
N ASN A 125 16.65 -42.21 53.27
CA ASN A 125 15.44 -41.40 53.18
C ASN A 125 15.75 -39.93 52.83
N GLN A 126 16.84 -39.38 53.37
CA GLN A 126 17.33 -38.05 52.98
C GLN A 126 17.70 -38.00 51.49
N ALA A 127 18.45 -38.99 51.00
CA ALA A 127 18.83 -39.08 49.59
C ALA A 127 17.63 -39.22 48.64
N GLU A 128 16.60 -39.99 49.02
CA GLU A 128 15.33 -40.06 48.28
C GLU A 128 14.58 -38.72 48.26
N ALA A 129 14.58 -37.97 49.36
CA ALA A 129 13.95 -36.65 49.42
C ALA A 129 14.63 -35.64 48.49
N TYR A 130 15.98 -35.61 48.46
CA TYR A 130 16.73 -34.77 47.51
C TYR A 130 16.43 -35.14 46.05
N ALA A 131 16.44 -36.44 45.72
CA ALA A 131 16.13 -36.91 44.37
C ALA A 131 14.69 -36.58 43.94
N ALA A 132 13.74 -36.55 44.89
CA ALA A 132 12.37 -36.10 44.60
C ALA A 132 12.29 -34.60 44.34
N GLY A 133 13.06 -33.78 45.09
CA GLY A 133 13.17 -32.34 44.88
C GLY A 133 13.74 -31.97 43.51
N GLU A 134 14.89 -32.54 43.13
CA GLU A 134 15.52 -32.29 41.81
C GLU A 134 14.62 -32.71 40.65
N ARG A 135 13.89 -33.84 40.79
CA ARG A 135 12.92 -34.27 39.78
C ARG A 135 11.77 -33.28 39.64
N HIS A 136 11.28 -32.73 40.75
CA HIS A 136 10.22 -31.74 40.73
C HIS A 136 10.69 -30.45 40.04
N GLU A 137 11.86 -29.94 40.38
CA GLU A 137 12.46 -28.75 39.74
C GLU A 137 12.66 -28.95 38.24
N ALA A 138 13.22 -30.09 37.83
CA ALA A 138 13.40 -30.41 36.41
C ALA A 138 12.07 -30.51 35.65
N VAL A 139 11.01 -31.06 36.26
CA VAL A 139 9.68 -31.10 35.65
C VAL A 139 9.11 -29.69 35.49
N VAL A 140 9.21 -28.84 36.51
CA VAL A 140 8.73 -27.44 36.46
C VAL A 140 9.48 -26.65 35.38
N GLU A 141 10.80 -26.80 35.28
CA GLU A 141 11.60 -26.14 34.25
C GLU A 141 11.24 -26.62 32.84
N LEU A 142 11.07 -27.94 32.66
CA LEU A 142 10.62 -28.51 31.38
C LEU A 142 9.22 -28.04 30.98
N GLU A 143 8.30 -27.91 31.93
CA GLU A 143 6.98 -27.34 31.69
C GLU A 143 7.05 -25.86 31.32
N GLY A 144 7.91 -25.08 31.99
CA GLY A 144 8.20 -23.68 31.65
C GLY A 144 8.74 -23.53 30.22
N LEU A 145 9.77 -24.30 29.85
CA LEU A 145 10.36 -24.29 28.51
C LEU A 145 9.38 -24.74 27.43
N LYS A 146 8.49 -25.71 27.72
CA LYS A 146 7.40 -26.09 26.81
C LYS A 146 6.40 -24.94 26.62
N GLY A 147 6.06 -24.24 27.69
CA GLY A 147 5.22 -23.03 27.65
C GLY A 147 5.84 -21.93 26.77
N GLU A 148 7.13 -21.65 26.95
CA GLU A 148 7.85 -20.68 26.14
C GLU A 148 7.94 -21.09 24.67
N ALA A 149 8.28 -22.35 24.39
CA ALA A 149 8.39 -22.87 23.02
C ALA A 149 7.03 -22.81 22.28
N THR A 150 5.93 -23.12 22.96
CA THR A 150 4.57 -23.01 22.37
C THR A 150 4.17 -21.56 22.13
N SER A 151 4.47 -20.65 23.06
CA SER A 151 4.24 -19.21 22.91
C SER A 151 5.05 -18.64 21.74
N GLU A 152 6.33 -18.98 21.64
CA GLU A 152 7.22 -18.51 20.57
C GLU A 152 6.78 -19.05 19.20
N LYS A 153 6.36 -20.32 19.13
CA LYS A 153 5.79 -20.90 17.90
C LYS A 153 4.52 -20.16 17.46
N ALA A 154 3.64 -19.80 18.40
CA ALA A 154 2.45 -19.02 18.10
C ALA A 154 2.78 -17.60 17.60
N LYS A 155 3.76 -16.92 18.24
CA LYS A 155 4.24 -15.61 17.80
C LYS A 155 4.82 -15.64 16.39
N ARG A 156 5.62 -16.67 16.07
CA ARG A 156 6.18 -16.85 14.71
C ARG A 156 5.10 -17.08 13.67
N ALA A 157 4.14 -17.96 13.95
CA ALA A 157 3.01 -18.19 13.05
C ALA A 157 2.21 -16.89 12.80
N GLN A 158 1.97 -16.10 13.85
CA GLN A 158 1.29 -14.80 13.71
C GLN A 158 2.12 -13.78 12.91
N ALA A 159 3.44 -13.77 13.10
CA ALA A 159 4.34 -12.88 12.36
C ALA A 159 4.41 -13.26 10.87
N GLU A 160 4.45 -14.56 10.55
CA GLU A 160 4.41 -15.08 9.17
C GLU A 160 3.08 -14.72 8.49
N GLU A 161 1.95 -14.88 9.17
CA GLU A 161 0.62 -14.50 8.66
C GLU A 161 0.56 -12.99 8.37
N LYS A 162 1.00 -12.15 9.31
CA LYS A 162 1.07 -10.69 9.12
C LYS A 162 2.02 -10.30 7.99
N GLY A 163 3.16 -10.97 7.88
CA GLY A 163 4.13 -10.75 6.80
C GLY A 163 3.54 -11.04 5.43
N SER A 164 2.85 -12.17 5.28
CA SER A 164 2.13 -12.56 4.06
C SER A 164 1.01 -11.57 3.71
N ALA A 165 0.22 -11.14 4.70
CA ALA A 165 -0.83 -10.15 4.50
C ALA A 165 -0.28 -8.80 4.01
N LEU A 166 0.83 -8.33 4.60
CA LEU A 166 1.50 -7.10 4.19
C LEU A 166 2.08 -7.20 2.78
N GLN A 167 2.72 -8.33 2.44
CA GLN A 167 3.27 -8.55 1.10
C GLN A 167 2.16 -8.53 0.04
N ASN A 168 1.02 -9.17 0.33
CA ASN A 168 -0.14 -9.14 -0.56
C ASN A 168 -0.72 -7.72 -0.71
N ALA A 169 -0.80 -6.96 0.38
CA ALA A 169 -1.26 -5.56 0.35
C ALA A 169 -0.31 -4.67 -0.48
N LEU A 170 1.01 -4.87 -0.35
CA LEU A 170 2.01 -4.16 -1.17
C LEU A 170 1.85 -4.48 -2.66
N LEU A 171 1.73 -5.75 -3.02
CA LEU A 171 1.52 -6.17 -4.42
C LEU A 171 0.21 -5.59 -5.00
N GLN A 172 -0.86 -5.49 -4.20
CA GLN A 172 -2.09 -4.82 -4.62
C GLN A 172 -1.89 -3.32 -4.84
N LYS A 173 -1.18 -2.64 -3.93
CA LYS A 173 -0.89 -1.20 -4.06
C LYS A 173 0.00 -0.89 -5.25
N GLU A 174 0.99 -1.72 -5.54
CA GLU A 174 1.84 -1.59 -6.74
C GLU A 174 1.01 -1.73 -8.03
N LYS A 175 0.06 -2.68 -8.07
CA LYS A 175 -0.88 -2.84 -9.21
C LYS A 175 -1.82 -1.65 -9.36
N GLU A 176 -2.34 -1.11 -8.26
CA GLU A 176 -3.18 0.10 -8.27
C GLU A 176 -2.40 1.31 -8.79
N LEU A 177 -1.15 1.50 -8.33
CA LEU A 177 -0.28 2.58 -8.80
C LEU A 177 0.03 2.44 -10.30
N GLY A 178 0.42 1.24 -10.75
CA GLY A 178 0.68 1.00 -12.17
C GLY A 178 -0.54 1.25 -13.06
N THR A 179 -1.76 0.94 -12.57
CA THR A 179 -3.01 1.27 -13.28
C THR A 179 -3.24 2.78 -13.34
N ARG A 180 -3.10 3.48 -12.20
CA ARG A 180 -3.27 4.94 -12.13
C ARG A 180 -2.28 5.70 -12.99
N GLU A 181 -1.03 5.26 -13.06
CA GLU A 181 -0.01 5.88 -13.92
C GLU A 181 -0.36 5.75 -15.41
N ARG A 182 -0.91 4.61 -15.84
CA ARG A 182 -1.39 4.41 -17.21
C ARG A 182 -2.59 5.29 -17.51
N GLU A 183 -3.58 5.32 -16.62
CA GLU A 183 -4.76 6.20 -16.74
C GLU A 183 -4.35 7.67 -16.82
N LEU A 184 -3.43 8.12 -15.96
CA LEU A 184 -2.94 9.51 -15.97
C LEU A 184 -2.22 9.83 -17.28
N THR A 185 -1.42 8.91 -17.80
CA THR A 185 -0.71 9.09 -19.08
C THR A 185 -1.70 9.18 -20.24
N GLU A 186 -2.73 8.33 -20.24
CA GLU A 186 -3.78 8.36 -21.26
C GLU A 186 -4.62 9.64 -21.19
N VAL A 187 -4.99 10.09 -19.98
CA VAL A 187 -5.70 11.35 -19.77
C VAL A 187 -4.88 12.54 -20.26
N LYS A 188 -3.57 12.59 -19.95
CA LYS A 188 -2.69 13.64 -20.46
C LYS A 188 -2.63 13.64 -21.99
N ARG A 189 -2.44 12.46 -22.59
CA ARG A 189 -2.42 12.31 -24.06
C ARG A 189 -3.73 12.81 -24.70
N ARG A 190 -4.88 12.43 -24.13
CA ARG A 190 -6.19 12.89 -24.62
C ARG A 190 -6.36 14.40 -24.44
N ALA A 191 -5.90 14.97 -23.32
CA ALA A 191 -5.97 16.41 -23.08
C ALA A 191 -5.09 17.19 -24.08
N ASP A 192 -3.89 16.71 -24.37
CA ASP A 192 -3.01 17.30 -25.38
C ASP A 192 -3.62 17.20 -26.79
N ASP A 193 -4.17 16.05 -27.16
CA ASP A 193 -4.88 15.86 -28.44
C ASP A 193 -6.08 16.82 -28.57
N THR A 194 -6.91 16.94 -27.53
CA THR A 194 -8.06 17.86 -27.52
C THR A 194 -7.63 19.32 -27.61
N LYS A 195 -6.56 19.70 -26.90
CA LYS A 195 -6.02 21.06 -26.97
C LYS A 195 -5.53 21.39 -28.38
N ALA A 196 -4.80 20.47 -29.02
CA ALA A 196 -4.33 20.65 -30.39
C ALA A 196 -5.50 20.75 -31.40
N GLN A 197 -6.56 19.95 -31.21
CA GLN A 197 -7.77 20.04 -32.03
C GLN A 197 -8.47 21.39 -31.88
N LEU A 198 -8.60 21.90 -30.65
CA LEU A 198 -9.20 23.21 -30.40
C LEU A 198 -8.39 24.34 -31.04
N GLU A 199 -7.06 24.32 -30.91
CA GLU A 199 -6.18 25.32 -31.54
C GLU A 199 -6.30 25.30 -33.08
N ALA A 200 -6.40 24.11 -33.68
CA ALA A 200 -6.62 23.96 -35.12
C ALA A 200 -8.01 24.45 -35.56
N GLU A 201 -9.06 24.19 -34.78
CA GLU A 201 -10.41 24.65 -35.06
C GLU A 201 -10.52 26.19 -34.93
N GLU A 202 -9.89 26.78 -33.91
CA GLU A 202 -9.82 28.23 -33.76
C GLU A 202 -9.10 28.89 -34.92
N ALA A 203 -7.96 28.35 -35.36
CA ALA A 203 -7.21 28.86 -36.51
C ALA A 203 -8.06 28.81 -37.79
N ARG A 204 -8.72 27.66 -38.04
CA ARG A 204 -9.61 27.49 -39.19
C ARG A 204 -10.80 28.44 -39.16
N THR A 205 -11.40 28.64 -37.99
CA THR A 205 -12.55 29.53 -37.83
C THR A 205 -12.16 30.99 -38.06
N ARG A 206 -10.99 31.42 -37.57
CA ARG A 206 -10.47 32.78 -37.83
C ARG A 206 -10.18 32.99 -39.32
N GLU A 207 -9.57 32.01 -39.98
CA GLU A 207 -9.32 32.07 -41.42
C GLU A 207 -10.63 32.16 -42.20
N LEU A 208 -11.62 31.31 -41.88
CA LEU A 208 -12.92 31.33 -42.52
C LEU A 208 -13.65 32.65 -42.29
N ALA A 209 -13.61 33.20 -41.07
CA ALA A 209 -14.19 34.51 -40.77
C ALA A 209 -13.56 35.63 -41.60
N ALA A 210 -12.23 35.64 -41.73
CA ALA A 210 -11.51 36.61 -42.56
C ALA A 210 -11.86 36.46 -44.06
N GLN A 211 -11.98 35.23 -44.55
CA GLN A 211 -12.41 34.96 -45.93
C GLN A 211 -13.85 35.45 -46.17
N VAL A 212 -14.78 35.16 -45.25
CA VAL A 212 -16.17 35.61 -45.34
C VAL A 212 -16.25 37.13 -45.31
N GLU A 213 -15.51 37.80 -44.42
CA GLU A 213 -15.49 39.27 -44.37
C GLU A 213 -14.98 39.87 -45.69
N LYS A 214 -13.92 39.31 -46.26
CA LYS A 214 -13.38 39.71 -47.56
C LYS A 214 -14.41 39.53 -48.68
N GLU A 215 -15.08 38.37 -48.74
CA GLU A 215 -16.12 38.11 -49.73
C GLU A 215 -17.31 39.05 -49.60
N VAL A 216 -17.80 39.28 -48.37
CA VAL A 216 -18.92 40.19 -48.10
C VAL A 216 -18.56 41.60 -48.54
N LYS A 217 -17.36 42.09 -48.18
CA LYS A 217 -16.87 43.40 -48.62
C LYS A 217 -16.80 43.49 -50.14
N GLN A 218 -16.24 42.48 -50.81
CA GLN A 218 -16.11 42.47 -52.27
C GLN A 218 -17.47 42.44 -52.97
N LYS A 219 -18.42 41.61 -52.50
CA LYS A 219 -19.79 41.56 -53.02
C LYS A 219 -20.49 42.91 -52.84
N PHE A 220 -20.39 43.51 -51.66
CA PHE A 220 -20.95 44.84 -51.37
C PHE A 220 -20.43 45.90 -52.34
N PHE A 221 -19.11 46.04 -52.51
CA PHE A 221 -18.55 47.06 -53.41
C PHE A 221 -18.88 46.79 -54.89
N THR A 222 -19.00 45.52 -55.29
CA THR A 222 -19.40 45.13 -56.65
C THR A 222 -20.85 45.55 -56.93
N GLU A 223 -21.77 45.27 -56.00
CA GLU A 223 -23.18 45.67 -56.11
C GLU A 223 -23.33 47.20 -56.08
N LEU A 224 -22.66 47.87 -55.13
CA LEU A 224 -22.67 49.33 -55.01
C LEU A 224 -22.17 50.01 -56.28
N LYS A 225 -21.06 49.52 -56.86
CA LYS A 225 -20.53 50.02 -58.14
C LYS A 225 -21.52 49.82 -59.28
N THR A 226 -22.13 48.63 -59.37
CA THR A 226 -23.12 48.33 -60.41
C THR A 226 -24.27 49.32 -60.37
N TYR A 227 -24.82 49.62 -59.19
CA TYR A 227 -25.93 50.55 -59.06
C TYR A 227 -25.50 52.01 -59.29
N ARG A 228 -24.31 52.40 -58.81
CA ARG A 228 -23.70 53.70 -59.16
C ARG A 228 -23.58 53.86 -60.68
N ASP A 229 -23.09 52.84 -61.38
CA ASP A 229 -22.91 52.89 -62.84
C ASP A 229 -24.25 53.02 -63.58
N LEU A 230 -25.34 52.40 -63.07
CA LEU A 230 -26.70 52.62 -63.59
C LEU A 230 -27.16 54.07 -63.37
N ALA A 231 -26.90 54.66 -62.20
CA ALA A 231 -27.20 56.06 -61.92
C ALA A 231 -26.44 57.00 -62.87
N GLN A 232 -25.15 56.72 -63.12
CA GLN A 232 -24.33 57.50 -64.03
C GLN A 232 -24.84 57.43 -65.47
N LYS A 233 -25.19 56.24 -65.96
CA LYS A 233 -25.80 56.08 -67.29
C LYS A 233 -27.15 56.80 -67.39
N GLY A 234 -27.99 56.71 -66.37
CA GLY A 234 -29.28 57.41 -66.34
C GLY A 234 -29.09 58.93 -66.32
N ARG A 235 -28.09 59.43 -65.58
CA ARG A 235 -27.72 60.85 -65.57
C ARG A 235 -27.38 61.33 -66.97
N GLU A 236 -26.55 60.59 -67.71
CA GLU A 236 -26.19 60.93 -69.09
C GLU A 236 -27.43 61.05 -70.00
N GLN A 237 -28.45 60.22 -69.79
CA GLN A 237 -29.73 60.37 -70.49
C GLN A 237 -30.46 61.67 -70.10
N LEU A 238 -30.47 62.05 -68.82
CA LEU A 238 -31.09 63.32 -68.40
C LEU A 238 -30.31 64.54 -68.89
N ASP A 239 -28.98 64.48 -68.91
CA ASP A 239 -28.13 65.52 -69.51
C ASP A 239 -28.45 65.69 -71.00
N ASN A 240 -28.59 64.59 -71.76
CA ASN A 240 -29.02 64.62 -73.15
C ASN A 240 -30.45 65.17 -73.31
N ALA A 241 -31.38 64.79 -72.44
CA ALA A 241 -32.75 65.33 -72.46
C ALA A 241 -32.76 66.85 -72.26
N VAL A 242 -31.93 67.39 -71.37
CA VAL A 242 -31.82 68.84 -71.16
C VAL A 242 -31.36 69.55 -72.43
N VAL A 243 -30.45 68.96 -73.20
CA VAL A 243 -29.99 69.49 -74.50
C VAL A 243 -31.13 69.47 -75.53
N GLU A 244 -31.84 68.35 -75.66
CA GLU A 244 -32.95 68.22 -76.61
C GLU A 244 -34.13 69.14 -76.28
N ILE A 245 -34.45 69.35 -74.98
CA ILE A 245 -35.47 70.31 -74.53
C ILE A 245 -35.11 71.73 -74.98
N GLN A 246 -33.85 72.12 -74.81
CA GLN A 246 -33.38 73.44 -75.23
C GLN A 246 -33.43 73.60 -76.76
N ALA A 247 -33.17 72.52 -77.49
CA ALA A 247 -33.26 72.46 -78.95
C ALA A 247 -34.69 72.32 -79.49
N LYS A 248 -35.74 72.36 -78.64
CA LYS A 248 -37.15 72.18 -79.00
C LYS A 248 -37.47 70.82 -79.67
N ARG A 249 -36.79 69.75 -79.24
CA ARG A 249 -37.01 68.39 -79.75
C ARG A 249 -37.69 67.55 -78.67
N ASP A 250 -39.00 67.69 -78.59
CA ASP A 250 -39.87 67.10 -77.58
C ASP A 250 -39.85 65.56 -77.54
N VAL A 251 -39.99 64.90 -78.70
CA VAL A 251 -40.04 63.43 -78.79
C VAL A 251 -38.72 62.82 -78.32
N THR A 252 -37.59 63.33 -78.81
CA THR A 252 -36.26 62.84 -78.43
C THR A 252 -35.97 63.09 -76.95
N ALA A 253 -36.36 64.26 -76.43
CA ALA A 253 -36.25 64.56 -75.01
C ALA A 253 -37.04 63.57 -74.13
N LEU A 254 -38.28 63.24 -74.51
CA LEU A 254 -39.10 62.26 -73.78
C LEU A 254 -38.50 60.85 -73.80
N VAL A 255 -37.88 60.44 -74.93
CA VAL A 255 -37.18 59.15 -75.02
C VAL A 255 -36.04 59.10 -74.01
N TYR A 256 -35.18 60.12 -73.98
CA TYR A 256 -34.07 60.17 -73.03
C TYR A 256 -34.54 60.23 -71.57
N ILE A 257 -35.58 61.02 -71.26
CA ILE A 257 -36.17 61.06 -69.91
C ILE A 257 -36.70 59.68 -69.49
N SER A 258 -37.40 58.99 -70.40
CA SER A 258 -37.96 57.66 -70.14
C SER A 258 -36.88 56.63 -69.90
N GLN A 259 -35.84 56.60 -70.74
CA GLN A 259 -34.71 55.69 -70.60
C GLN A 259 -33.96 55.92 -69.27
N GLY A 260 -33.69 57.18 -68.91
CA GLY A 260 -33.08 57.51 -67.62
C GLY A 260 -33.96 57.07 -66.45
N LYS A 261 -35.26 57.37 -66.50
CA LYS A 261 -36.23 57.01 -65.46
C LYS A 261 -36.24 55.50 -65.18
N ILE A 262 -36.27 54.66 -66.21
CA ILE A 262 -36.28 53.19 -66.07
C ILE A 262 -35.05 52.71 -65.28
N LEU A 263 -33.86 53.24 -65.60
CA LEU A 263 -32.62 52.90 -64.91
C LEU A 263 -32.67 53.30 -63.43
N PHE A 264 -33.22 54.47 -63.10
CA PHE A 264 -33.32 54.93 -61.73
C PHE A 264 -34.34 54.15 -60.90
N GLU A 265 -35.50 53.81 -61.46
CA GLU A 265 -36.52 53.02 -60.76
C GLU A 265 -36.00 51.61 -60.45
N GLU A 266 -35.33 50.96 -61.40
CA GLU A 266 -34.73 49.64 -61.20
C GLU A 266 -33.64 49.68 -60.12
N ALA A 267 -32.73 50.64 -60.20
CA ALA A 267 -31.60 50.70 -59.29
C ALA A 267 -31.97 51.21 -57.89
N LYS A 268 -33.00 52.06 -57.75
CA LYS A 268 -33.48 52.54 -56.45
C LYS A 268 -33.97 51.40 -55.55
N ASN A 269 -34.76 50.49 -56.10
CA ASN A 269 -35.27 49.34 -55.36
C ASN A 269 -34.11 48.43 -54.90
N LYS A 270 -33.19 48.11 -55.83
CA LYS A 270 -32.01 47.29 -55.54
C LYS A 270 -31.06 47.94 -54.52
N THR A 271 -30.97 49.28 -54.51
CA THR A 271 -30.17 50.02 -53.53
C THR A 271 -30.77 49.96 -52.12
N ASN A 272 -32.10 50.01 -52.00
CA ASN A 272 -32.78 49.82 -50.72
C ASN A 272 -32.62 48.39 -50.18
N ASP A 273 -32.61 47.39 -51.07
CA ASP A 273 -32.34 46.00 -50.72
C ASP A 273 -30.89 45.80 -50.26
N LEU A 274 -29.93 46.41 -50.95
CA LEU A 274 -28.51 46.44 -50.58
C LEU A 274 -28.33 47.02 -49.17
N ARG A 275 -28.99 48.15 -48.88
CA ARG A 275 -28.98 48.80 -47.57
C ARG A 275 -29.43 47.85 -46.45
N SER A 276 -30.51 47.13 -46.68
CA SER A 276 -31.21 46.35 -45.64
C SER A 276 -30.54 45.02 -45.32
N ASN A 277 -29.86 44.40 -46.30
CA ASN A 277 -29.42 43.00 -46.18
C ASN A 277 -27.90 42.79 -46.21
N ARG A 278 -27.15 43.69 -46.85
CA ARG A 278 -25.75 43.40 -47.24
C ARG A 278 -24.78 44.56 -47.01
N THR A 279 -25.22 45.59 -46.30
CA THR A 279 -24.42 46.78 -46.03
C THR A 279 -23.83 46.75 -44.63
N PRO A 280 -22.49 46.69 -44.48
CA PRO A 280 -21.83 46.91 -43.20
C PRO A 280 -22.26 48.27 -42.61
N SER A 281 -22.46 48.33 -41.29
CA SER A 281 -22.92 49.55 -40.61
C SER A 281 -22.09 50.79 -40.93
N ALA A 282 -20.77 50.62 -41.08
CA ALA A 282 -19.84 51.69 -41.44
C ALA A 282 -20.11 52.33 -42.82
N TYR A 283 -20.81 51.63 -43.72
CA TYR A 283 -21.02 52.06 -45.11
C TYR A 283 -22.49 52.46 -45.41
N GLN A 284 -23.39 52.36 -44.43
CA GLN A 284 -24.81 52.64 -44.62
C GLN A 284 -25.07 54.06 -45.15
N SER A 285 -24.33 55.05 -44.67
CA SER A 285 -24.47 56.45 -45.13
C SER A 285 -24.21 56.60 -46.63
N LYS A 286 -23.33 55.79 -47.22
CA LYS A 286 -23.01 55.85 -48.65
C LYS A 286 -24.05 55.16 -49.52
N VAL A 287 -24.69 54.11 -49.00
CA VAL A 287 -25.86 53.53 -49.67
C VAL A 287 -27.05 54.50 -49.60
N ASP A 288 -27.18 55.24 -48.50
CA ASP A 288 -28.20 56.28 -48.35
C ASP A 288 -27.98 57.46 -49.31
N ASP A 289 -26.73 57.89 -49.49
CA ASP A 289 -26.36 58.89 -50.50
C ASP A 289 -26.76 58.42 -51.91
N LEU A 290 -26.52 57.14 -52.26
CA LEU A 290 -26.93 56.58 -53.55
C LEU A 290 -28.47 56.54 -53.70
N ALA A 291 -29.20 56.14 -52.65
CA ALA A 291 -30.67 56.12 -52.66
C ALA A 291 -31.27 57.54 -52.80
N ARG A 292 -30.64 58.54 -52.18
CA ARG A 292 -30.98 59.96 -52.35
C ARG A 292 -30.69 60.43 -53.77
N ALA A 293 -29.55 60.07 -54.35
CA ALA A 293 -29.22 60.38 -55.74
C ALA A 293 -30.32 59.88 -56.69
N PHE A 294 -30.77 58.63 -56.54
CA PHE A 294 -31.88 58.09 -57.35
C PHE A 294 -33.19 58.84 -57.15
N THR A 295 -33.49 59.27 -55.93
CA THR A 295 -34.72 60.03 -55.66
C THR A 295 -34.69 61.41 -56.34
N GLU A 296 -33.56 62.10 -56.28
CA GLU A 296 -33.35 63.38 -56.97
C GLU A 296 -33.33 63.21 -58.50
N PHE A 297 -32.73 62.13 -59.03
CA PHE A 297 -32.78 61.83 -60.46
C PHE A 297 -34.22 61.57 -60.96
N LEU A 298 -35.05 60.86 -60.19
CA LEU A 298 -36.46 60.64 -60.54
C LEU A 298 -37.26 61.96 -60.50
N GLU A 299 -36.98 62.84 -59.55
CA GLU A 299 -37.57 64.17 -59.51
C GLU A 299 -37.11 65.02 -60.72
N ALA A 300 -35.83 64.93 -61.10
CA ALA A 300 -35.33 65.56 -62.32
C ALA A 300 -36.07 65.04 -63.56
N SER A 301 -36.24 63.72 -63.72
CA SER A 301 -37.03 63.13 -64.81
C SER A 301 -38.46 63.69 -64.87
N LYS A 302 -39.13 63.83 -63.72
CA LYS A 302 -40.48 64.37 -63.63
C LYS A 302 -40.54 65.84 -64.04
N GLN A 303 -39.64 66.67 -63.51
CA GLN A 303 -39.64 68.11 -63.79
C GLN A 303 -39.21 68.42 -65.23
N LEU A 304 -38.25 67.68 -65.78
CA LEU A 304 -37.88 67.78 -67.19
C LEU A 304 -39.02 67.34 -68.12
N ARG A 305 -39.79 66.29 -67.75
CA ARG A 305 -40.99 65.92 -68.49
C ARG A 305 -42.04 67.03 -68.47
N ASN A 306 -42.24 67.69 -67.32
CA ASN A 306 -43.13 68.85 -67.24
C ASN A 306 -42.66 69.97 -68.17
N ALA A 307 -41.35 70.24 -68.24
CA ALA A 307 -40.81 71.23 -69.17
C ALA A 307 -41.09 70.87 -70.64
N VAL A 308 -41.03 69.59 -71.01
CA VAL A 308 -41.38 69.15 -72.38
C VAL A 308 -42.85 69.46 -72.73
N VAL A 309 -43.77 69.36 -71.77
CA VAL A 309 -45.20 69.67 -72.02
C VAL A 309 -45.41 71.12 -72.48
N TYR A 310 -44.57 72.04 -72.00
CA TYR A 310 -44.64 73.48 -72.32
C TYR A 310 -43.55 73.92 -73.30
N ILE A 311 -42.95 72.98 -74.06
CA ILE A 311 -41.77 73.24 -74.91
C ILE A 311 -42.06 74.19 -76.09
N GLU A 312 -43.30 74.22 -76.58
CA GLU A 312 -43.73 75.18 -77.62
C GLU A 312 -43.79 76.62 -77.08
N GLU A 313 -44.01 76.76 -75.77
CA GLU A 313 -44.12 78.03 -75.05
C GLU A 313 -42.90 78.25 -74.14
N GLN A 314 -41.67 78.22 -74.68
CA GLN A 314 -40.44 78.37 -73.85
C GLN A 314 -40.37 79.67 -73.03
N GLY A 315 -41.17 80.69 -73.35
CA GLY A 315 -41.29 81.91 -72.56
C GLY A 315 -42.26 81.81 -71.37
N SER A 316 -43.00 80.70 -71.25
CA SER A 316 -43.95 80.47 -70.15
C SER A 316 -43.24 80.27 -68.82
N ALA A 317 -43.92 80.64 -67.73
CA ALA A 317 -43.42 80.44 -66.38
C ALA A 317 -43.31 78.94 -66.06
N GLU A 318 -44.22 78.13 -66.61
CA GLU A 318 -44.30 76.69 -66.45
C GLU A 318 -43.09 75.99 -67.07
N PHE A 319 -42.70 76.35 -68.30
CA PHE A 319 -41.49 75.83 -68.95
C PHE A 319 -40.24 76.17 -68.13
N ALA A 320 -40.07 77.46 -67.80
CA ALA A 320 -38.90 77.93 -67.07
C ALA A 320 -38.79 77.28 -65.68
N SER A 321 -39.91 77.13 -64.97
CA SER A 321 -39.98 76.48 -63.67
C SER A 321 -39.64 75.00 -63.75
N GLY A 322 -40.23 74.26 -64.71
CA GLY A 322 -39.95 72.83 -64.91
C GLY A 322 -38.49 72.56 -65.27
N LEU A 323 -37.93 73.34 -66.20
CA LEU A 323 -36.55 73.18 -66.63
C LEU A 323 -35.56 73.51 -65.51
N ASN A 324 -35.78 74.61 -64.77
CA ASN A 324 -34.89 75.01 -63.69
C ASN A 324 -34.96 74.03 -62.51
N LYS A 325 -36.16 73.59 -62.10
CA LYS A 325 -36.31 72.56 -61.05
C LYS A 325 -35.67 71.24 -61.46
N GLY A 326 -35.84 70.84 -62.73
CA GLY A 326 -35.20 69.65 -63.28
C GLY A 326 -33.67 69.72 -63.24
N LYS A 327 -33.08 70.84 -63.66
CA LYS A 327 -31.63 71.08 -63.59
C LYS A 327 -31.11 71.09 -62.15
N THR A 328 -31.83 71.71 -61.21
CA THR A 328 -31.44 71.73 -59.79
C THR A 328 -31.44 70.32 -59.19
N ALA A 329 -32.51 69.54 -59.41
CA ALA A 329 -32.58 68.16 -58.94
C ALA A 329 -31.48 67.29 -59.57
N LEU A 330 -31.18 67.48 -60.86
CA LEU A 330 -30.07 66.81 -61.54
C LEU A 330 -28.71 67.13 -60.90
N ALA A 331 -28.45 68.40 -60.56
CA ALA A 331 -27.23 68.82 -59.88
C ALA A 331 -27.11 68.23 -58.46
N ASN A 332 -28.21 68.24 -57.69
CA ASN A 332 -28.24 67.63 -56.36
C ASN A 332 -27.95 66.12 -56.43
N ALA A 333 -28.59 65.42 -57.38
CA ALA A 333 -28.37 64.00 -57.61
C ALA A 333 -26.90 63.70 -57.97
N ALA A 334 -26.31 64.51 -58.85
CA ALA A 334 -24.91 64.38 -59.24
C ALA A 334 -23.95 64.60 -58.06
N SER A 335 -24.27 65.52 -57.14
CA SER A 335 -23.48 65.75 -55.93
C SER A 335 -23.47 64.53 -55.01
N TYR A 336 -24.62 63.90 -54.77
CA TYR A 336 -24.67 62.66 -53.97
C TYR A 336 -23.92 61.52 -54.68
N LEU A 337 -24.09 61.37 -56.00
CA LEU A 337 -23.45 60.33 -56.79
C LEU A 337 -21.92 60.47 -56.82
N ALA A 338 -21.39 61.70 -56.80
CA ALA A 338 -19.96 61.97 -56.73
C ALA A 338 -19.36 61.42 -55.42
N GLY A 339 -20.01 61.68 -54.28
CA GLY A 339 -19.57 61.16 -52.99
C GLY A 339 -19.60 59.62 -52.90
N VAL A 340 -20.52 58.97 -53.60
CA VAL A 340 -20.55 57.49 -53.73
C VAL A 340 -19.40 57.00 -54.61
N SER A 341 -19.11 57.71 -55.70
CA SER A 341 -18.03 57.37 -56.63
C SER A 341 -16.66 57.46 -55.96
N GLU A 342 -16.40 58.54 -55.21
CA GLU A 342 -15.17 58.72 -54.44
C GLU A 342 -15.00 57.62 -53.40
N PHE A 343 -16.08 57.28 -52.69
CA PHE A 343 -16.07 56.21 -51.69
C PHE A 343 -15.73 54.84 -52.30
N ILE A 344 -16.30 54.51 -53.47
CA ILE A 344 -15.98 53.27 -54.18
C ILE A 344 -14.51 53.25 -54.60
N VAL A 345 -13.98 54.34 -55.16
CA VAL A 345 -12.58 54.42 -55.61
C VAL A 345 -11.62 54.31 -54.44
N GLY A 346 -11.91 54.93 -53.30
CA GLY A 346 -11.05 54.88 -52.11
C GLY A 346 -11.04 53.54 -51.38
N ASN A 347 -11.87 52.57 -51.78
CA ASN A 347 -12.01 51.26 -51.14
C ASN A 347 -11.86 50.07 -52.10
N GLN A 348 -11.42 50.32 -53.34
CA GLN A 348 -10.96 49.31 -54.30
C GLN A 348 -9.47 49.06 -54.15
#